data_AF-A0A956L6A6-F1
#
_entry.id   AF-A0A956L6A6-F1
#
_cell.length_a   1.000
_cell.length_b   1.000
_cell.length_c   1.000
_cell.angle_alpha   90.00
_cell.angle_beta   90.00
_cell.angle_gamma   90.00
#
_symmetry.space_group_name_H-M   'P 1'
#
loop_
_entity.id
_entity.type
_entity.pdbx_description
1 polymer ?
#
loop_
_entity_poly.entity_id
_entity_poly.type
_entity_poly.pdbx_seq_one_letter_code
_entity_poly.pdbx_strand_id
1 'polypeptide(L)'
;MRDKLRRPKALAALPLLLTLTGCPENPDPELEHGVVWLQLLRGESEASDPYEGTAKIEVTLLYRECLVAFYESNPDYQQFGPEGSIIFGTLEDGGEGWKDRLCDQSNRNALACSVDSFRQEFDVAKQLTITYSPTGDLENREVPFGPIPTAELAHCEGGGSPIVRVGSNGAVRGLAGDGSTLWNTESFNPEEAATGQGAPIKIKAARVTN
;
A
#
# COMPACT_ATOMS: atom_id res chain seq x y z
N MET A 1 -51.88 49.16 -54.89
CA MET A 1 -50.65 49.65 -55.55
C MET A 1 -49.47 48.81 -55.09
N ARG A 2 -48.85 48.10 -56.04
CA ARG A 2 -47.44 47.64 -56.12
C ARG A 2 -46.84 46.84 -54.95
N ASP A 3 -46.77 45.53 -55.21
CA ASP A 3 -45.59 44.67 -55.19
C ASP A 3 -44.41 45.02 -54.26
N LYS A 4 -44.11 44.07 -53.36
CA LYS A 4 -42.72 43.75 -53.01
C LYS A 4 -42.53 42.22 -52.92
N LEU A 5 -41.87 41.69 -53.96
CA LEU A 5 -41.17 40.40 -53.96
C LEU A 5 -40.14 40.32 -52.81
N ARG A 6 -40.11 39.21 -52.07
CA ARG A 6 -38.88 38.63 -51.53
C ARG A 6 -38.93 37.10 -51.56
N ARG A 7 -37.86 36.52 -52.12
CA ARG A 7 -37.57 35.10 -52.33
C ARG A 7 -37.22 34.35 -51.03
N PRO A 8 -37.27 33.01 -51.03
CA PRO A 8 -37.23 32.16 -49.84
C PRO A 8 -35.81 31.82 -49.39
N LYS A 9 -35.66 31.43 -48.11
CA LYS A 9 -34.50 30.68 -47.62
C LYS A 9 -35.00 29.44 -46.88
N ALA A 10 -34.69 28.28 -47.44
CA ALA A 10 -34.81 27.00 -46.78
C ALA A 10 -33.88 26.98 -45.56
N LEU A 11 -34.40 26.59 -44.39
CA LEU A 11 -33.58 26.15 -43.27
C LEU A 11 -33.50 24.63 -43.30
N ALA A 12 -32.27 24.14 -43.43
CA ALA A 12 -31.91 22.75 -43.29
C ALA A 12 -32.09 22.29 -41.83
N ALA A 13 -32.50 21.04 -41.67
CA ALA A 13 -32.60 20.32 -40.42
C ALA A 13 -31.21 20.07 -39.79
N LEU A 14 -31.12 20.20 -38.46
CA LEU A 14 -30.09 19.55 -37.66
C LEU A 14 -30.79 18.69 -36.59
N PRO A 15 -30.63 17.36 -36.59
CA PRO A 15 -31.00 16.54 -35.44
C PRO A 15 -29.92 16.73 -34.37
N LEU A 16 -30.29 17.23 -33.19
CA LEU A 16 -29.45 17.14 -32.00
C LEU A 16 -29.39 15.66 -31.58
N LEU A 17 -28.30 14.98 -31.94
CA LEU A 17 -27.84 13.79 -31.25
C LEU A 17 -27.33 14.21 -29.87
N LEU A 18 -28.17 14.09 -28.85
CA LEU A 18 -27.73 14.09 -27.46
C LEU A 18 -27.03 12.76 -27.19
N THR A 19 -25.72 12.72 -27.41
CA THR A 19 -24.85 11.70 -26.80
C THR A 19 -24.83 12.00 -25.30
N LEU A 20 -25.63 11.27 -24.51
CA LEU A 20 -25.41 11.19 -23.07
C LEU A 20 -24.04 10.52 -22.88
N THR A 21 -23.07 11.38 -22.62
CA THR A 21 -21.74 11.05 -22.11
C THR A 21 -21.90 10.07 -20.96
N GLY A 22 -21.25 8.91 -21.07
CA GLY A 22 -21.04 8.04 -19.92
C GLY A 22 -20.52 8.88 -18.77
N CYS A 23 -21.14 8.72 -17.60
CA CYS A 23 -20.56 9.23 -16.36
C CYS A 23 -19.11 8.72 -16.32
N PRO A 24 -18.11 9.60 -16.18
CA PRO A 24 -16.79 9.10 -15.85
C PRO A 24 -16.94 8.31 -14.56
N GLU A 25 -16.55 7.04 -14.66
CA GLU A 25 -16.00 6.23 -13.57
C GLU A 25 -15.50 7.17 -12.47
N ASN A 26 -16.09 7.05 -11.26
CA ASN A 26 -15.60 7.79 -10.10
C ASN A 26 -14.07 7.67 -10.13
N PRO A 27 -13.31 8.74 -10.35
CA PRO A 27 -11.87 8.64 -10.28
C PRO A 27 -11.59 8.07 -8.90
N ASP A 28 -10.79 7.01 -8.84
CA ASP A 28 -10.30 6.51 -7.56
C ASP A 28 -9.85 7.73 -6.74
N PRO A 29 -10.26 7.83 -5.46
CA PRO A 29 -9.90 8.97 -4.64
C PRO A 29 -8.38 9.14 -4.70
N GLU A 30 -7.91 10.37 -4.88
CA GLU A 30 -6.47 10.66 -4.79
C GLU A 30 -5.98 10.18 -3.42
N LEU A 31 -5.19 9.11 -3.41
CA LEU A 31 -4.69 8.51 -2.18
C LEU A 31 -3.51 9.34 -1.67
N GLU A 32 -3.60 9.81 -0.43
CA GLU A 32 -2.52 10.59 0.19
C GLU A 32 -1.48 9.69 0.87
N HIS A 33 -1.80 8.40 1.04
CA HIS A 33 -0.90 7.36 1.47
C HIS A 33 -0.62 6.37 0.34
N GLY A 34 0.42 5.57 0.51
CA GLY A 34 0.71 4.47 -0.39
C GLY A 34 1.49 3.35 0.28
N VAL A 35 2.11 2.53 -0.57
CA VAL A 35 2.81 1.32 -0.14
C VAL A 35 4.28 1.32 -0.55
N VAL A 36 5.06 0.64 0.27
CA VAL A 36 6.35 0.04 -0.10
C VAL A 36 6.14 -1.43 -0.39
N TRP A 37 6.83 -1.97 -1.39
CA TRP A 37 6.74 -3.38 -1.74
C TRP A 37 7.92 -4.17 -1.16
N LEU A 38 7.65 -5.35 -0.62
CA LEU A 38 8.66 -6.30 -0.16
C LEU A 38 8.56 -7.59 -0.98
N GLN A 39 9.61 -7.95 -1.69
CA GLN A 39 9.65 -9.19 -2.47
C GLN A 39 10.19 -10.34 -1.61
N LEU A 40 9.39 -11.39 -1.44
CA LEU A 40 9.78 -12.61 -0.75
C LEU A 40 10.63 -13.49 -1.67
N LEU A 41 11.89 -13.69 -1.30
CA LEU A 41 12.84 -14.53 -2.00
C LEU A 41 13.40 -15.60 -1.07
N ARG A 42 13.72 -16.75 -1.63
CA ARG A 42 14.46 -17.79 -0.92
C ARG A 42 15.84 -17.29 -0.47
N GLY A 43 16.20 -17.59 0.78
CA GLY A 43 17.52 -17.35 1.35
C GLY A 43 18.60 -18.20 0.68
N GLU A 44 19.84 -17.75 0.78
CA GLU A 44 20.97 -18.48 0.17
C GLU A 44 21.27 -19.79 0.92
N SER A 45 20.91 -19.85 2.20
CA SER A 45 21.05 -21.07 3.01
C SER A 45 20.00 -22.14 2.72
N GLU A 46 18.94 -21.81 1.97
CA GLU A 46 17.78 -22.68 1.78
C GLU A 46 17.86 -23.50 0.49
N ALA A 47 17.84 -24.83 0.64
CA ALA A 47 17.77 -25.75 -0.50
C ALA A 47 16.34 -25.93 -1.05
N SER A 48 15.33 -25.74 -0.19
CA SER A 48 13.90 -25.89 -0.48
C SER A 48 13.14 -24.60 -0.21
N ASP A 49 11.83 -24.60 -0.48
CA ASP A 49 10.98 -23.44 -0.19
C ASP A 49 10.86 -23.23 1.36
N PRO A 50 11.35 -22.11 1.92
CA PRO A 50 11.26 -21.83 3.34
C PRO A 50 9.84 -21.45 3.79
N TYR A 51 8.94 -21.17 2.83
CA TYR A 51 7.61 -20.63 3.08
C TYR A 51 6.55 -21.70 3.33
N GLU A 52 6.82 -22.98 3.10
CA GLU A 52 5.81 -24.03 3.26
C GLU A 52 5.23 -24.04 4.69
N GLY A 53 3.90 -24.12 4.79
CA GLY A 53 3.17 -24.13 6.07
C GLY A 53 2.92 -22.75 6.69
N THR A 54 3.31 -21.66 6.02
CA THR A 54 3.04 -20.30 6.51
C THR A 54 1.55 -20.02 6.56
N ALA A 55 1.04 -19.75 7.75
CA ALA A 55 -0.34 -19.35 7.99
C ALA A 55 -0.48 -17.82 8.11
N LYS A 56 0.57 -17.14 8.60
CA LYS A 56 0.60 -15.67 8.73
C LYS A 56 1.96 -15.11 8.35
N ILE A 57 1.98 -13.88 7.86
CA ILE A 57 3.20 -13.10 7.63
C ILE A 57 3.12 -11.86 8.50
N GLU A 58 4.17 -11.61 9.29
CA GLU A 58 4.32 -10.35 9.99
C GLU A 58 5.45 -9.54 9.37
N VAL A 59 5.12 -8.33 8.93
CA VAL A 59 6.07 -7.35 8.38
C VAL A 59 6.21 -6.21 9.37
N THR A 60 7.43 -5.90 9.79
CA THR A 60 7.73 -4.74 10.65
C THR A 60 8.84 -3.90 10.04
N LEU A 61 8.54 -2.64 9.73
CA LEU A 61 9.53 -1.66 9.29
C LEU A 61 9.52 -0.42 10.19
N LEU A 62 10.70 0.18 10.34
CA LEU A 62 10.95 1.37 11.15
C LEU A 62 10.71 2.63 10.34
N TYR A 63 10.12 3.64 10.95
CA TYR A 63 10.01 4.99 10.39
C TYR A 63 11.35 5.71 10.45
N ARG A 64 11.73 6.38 9.36
CA ARG A 64 12.86 7.32 9.33
C ARG A 64 12.41 8.74 9.70
N GLU A 65 13.40 9.62 9.81
CA GLU A 65 13.29 10.96 10.39
C GLU A 65 12.10 11.77 9.87
N CYS A 66 11.83 11.77 8.56
CA CYS A 66 10.67 12.48 8.02
C CYS A 66 9.34 11.92 8.55
N LEU A 67 9.14 10.60 8.50
CA LEU A 67 7.91 9.98 8.99
C LEU A 67 7.74 10.18 10.51
N VAL A 68 8.85 10.16 11.25
CA VAL A 68 8.84 10.48 12.69
C VAL A 68 8.38 11.92 12.91
N ALA A 69 8.99 12.90 12.22
CA ALA A 69 8.60 14.30 12.36
C ALA A 69 7.13 14.56 11.94
N PHE A 70 6.67 13.88 10.89
CA PHE A 70 5.28 13.96 10.42
C PHE A 70 4.31 13.50 11.50
N TYR A 71 4.47 12.28 12.03
CA TYR A 71 3.53 11.74 13.03
C TYR A 71 3.65 12.42 14.40
N GLU A 72 4.79 13.00 14.75
CA GLU A 72 4.94 13.86 15.94
C GLU A 72 4.16 15.17 15.81
N SER A 73 4.19 15.77 14.62
CA SER A 73 3.50 17.03 14.35
C SER A 73 2.01 16.84 14.03
N ASN A 74 1.62 15.64 13.60
CA ASN A 74 0.28 15.30 13.14
C ASN A 74 -0.23 14.01 13.82
N PRO A 75 -0.48 14.03 15.15
CA PRO A 75 -0.90 12.86 15.90
C PRO A 75 -2.24 12.28 15.41
N ASP A 76 -3.10 13.09 14.77
CA ASP A 76 -4.38 12.62 14.23
C ASP A 76 -4.23 11.59 13.11
N TYR A 77 -3.08 11.57 12.41
CA TYR A 77 -2.77 10.60 11.36
C TYR A 77 -2.19 9.28 11.91
N GLN A 78 -1.85 9.20 13.21
CA GLN A 78 -1.44 7.94 13.83
C GLN A 78 -2.60 6.94 13.86
N GLN A 79 -2.32 5.63 13.91
CA GLN A 79 -3.31 4.55 13.74
C GLN A 79 -4.61 4.73 14.54
N PHE A 80 -4.54 5.25 15.77
CA PHE A 80 -5.69 5.45 16.65
C PHE A 80 -6.13 6.92 16.75
N GLY A 81 -5.51 7.81 16.00
CA GLY A 81 -5.96 9.18 15.81
C GLY A 81 -7.23 9.23 14.94
N PRO A 82 -7.97 10.35 14.95
CA PRO A 82 -9.22 10.48 14.21
C PRO A 82 -9.07 10.16 12.71
N GLU A 83 -8.07 10.76 12.04
CA GLU A 83 -7.79 10.51 10.62
C GLU A 83 -7.18 9.12 10.41
N GLY A 84 -6.25 8.72 11.26
CA GLY A 84 -5.60 7.42 11.15
C GLY A 84 -6.58 6.25 11.24
N SER A 85 -7.64 6.36 12.05
CA SER A 85 -8.64 5.29 12.19
C SER A 85 -9.34 4.96 10.87
N ILE A 86 -9.59 5.96 10.02
CA ILE A 86 -10.23 5.79 8.70
C ILE A 86 -9.20 5.53 7.58
N ILE A 87 -7.94 5.92 7.78
CA ILE A 87 -6.82 5.57 6.88
C ILE A 87 -6.49 4.08 7.01
N PHE A 88 -6.26 3.59 8.23
CA PHE A 88 -5.92 2.19 8.52
C PHE A 88 -7.15 1.26 8.53
N GLY A 89 -8.36 1.82 8.47
CA GLY A 89 -9.63 1.10 8.49
C GLY A 89 -9.96 0.39 7.17
N THR A 90 -11.25 0.11 6.99
CA THR A 90 -11.87 -0.46 5.80
C THR A 90 -12.43 0.63 4.90
N LEU A 91 -12.79 0.30 3.66
CA LEU A 91 -13.45 1.24 2.75
C LEU A 91 -14.82 1.72 3.27
N GLU A 92 -15.48 0.90 4.09
CA GLU A 92 -16.78 1.23 4.70
C GLU A 92 -16.67 2.33 5.77
N ASP A 93 -15.47 2.54 6.34
CA ASP A 93 -15.21 3.56 7.35
C ASP A 93 -15.14 4.98 6.77
N GLY A 94 -15.17 5.12 5.43
CA GLY A 94 -15.28 6.41 4.73
C GLY A 94 -13.96 7.17 4.53
N GLY A 95 -12.81 6.57 4.87
CA GLY A 95 -11.47 7.10 4.58
C GLY A 95 -10.76 6.33 3.47
N GLU A 96 -9.42 6.31 3.52
CA GLU A 96 -8.63 5.59 2.53
C GLU A 96 -8.80 4.07 2.61
N GLY A 97 -9.11 3.51 3.79
CA GLY A 97 -9.51 2.09 3.88
C GLY A 97 -8.40 1.08 3.57
N TRP A 98 -7.18 1.31 4.05
CA TRP A 98 -6.01 0.50 3.70
C TRP A 98 -6.06 -0.95 4.16
N LYS A 99 -6.92 -1.31 5.11
CA LYS A 99 -7.14 -2.71 5.49
C LYS A 99 -7.63 -3.55 4.31
N ASP A 100 -8.50 -2.97 3.47
CA ASP A 100 -9.01 -3.64 2.28
C ASP A 100 -8.06 -3.44 1.10
N ARG A 101 -7.54 -2.21 0.93
CA ARG A 101 -6.71 -1.88 -0.24
C ARG A 101 -5.39 -2.62 -0.27
N LEU A 102 -4.73 -2.91 0.85
CA LEU A 102 -3.38 -3.47 0.84
C LEU A 102 -3.28 -4.77 0.03
N CYS A 103 -4.24 -5.69 0.17
CA CYS A 103 -4.19 -6.96 -0.56
C CYS A 103 -4.88 -6.91 -1.94
N ASP A 104 -5.62 -5.83 -2.25
CA ASP A 104 -6.33 -5.61 -3.51
C ASP A 104 -5.55 -4.75 -4.53
N GLN A 105 -4.25 -4.53 -4.28
CA GLN A 105 -3.41 -3.72 -5.14
C GLN A 105 -3.23 -4.32 -6.54
N SER A 106 -3.27 -3.48 -7.58
CA SER A 106 -3.12 -3.87 -8.99
C SER A 106 -1.67 -4.19 -9.41
N ASN A 107 -0.93 -4.95 -8.60
CA ASN A 107 0.41 -5.42 -8.89
C ASN A 107 0.37 -6.92 -9.24
N ARG A 108 0.87 -7.29 -10.42
CA ARG A 108 0.85 -8.68 -10.92
C ARG A 108 1.59 -9.66 -9.98
N ASN A 109 2.59 -9.18 -9.26
CA ASN A 109 3.37 -10.01 -8.33
C ASN A 109 2.85 -9.94 -6.89
N ALA A 110 1.81 -9.13 -6.62
CA ALA A 110 1.24 -9.02 -5.29
C ALA A 110 0.84 -10.40 -4.76
N LEU A 111 1.16 -10.61 -3.49
CA LEU A 111 0.66 -11.72 -2.71
C LEU A 111 -0.86 -11.61 -2.59
N ALA A 112 -1.59 -12.69 -2.86
CA ALA A 112 -2.99 -12.78 -2.51
C ALA A 112 -3.12 -12.95 -0.99
N CYS A 113 -3.77 -12.01 -0.30
CA CYS A 113 -3.83 -11.99 1.16
C CYS A 113 -5.10 -11.35 1.71
N SER A 114 -5.26 -11.38 3.03
CA SER A 114 -6.05 -10.43 3.80
C SER A 114 -5.20 -9.79 4.89
N VAL A 115 -5.51 -8.55 5.28
CA VAL A 115 -4.87 -7.88 6.41
C VAL A 115 -5.58 -8.26 7.71
N ASP A 116 -4.85 -8.88 8.64
CA ASP A 116 -5.38 -9.22 9.96
C ASP A 116 -5.35 -8.00 10.89
N SER A 117 -4.20 -7.31 10.95
CA SER A 117 -3.98 -6.22 11.89
C SER A 117 -2.89 -5.25 11.46
N PHE A 118 -3.03 -4.02 11.96
CA PHE A 118 -1.97 -3.03 12.04
C PHE A 118 -1.59 -2.82 13.50
N ARG A 119 -0.30 -2.61 13.75
CA ARG A 119 0.20 -2.17 15.06
C ARG A 119 1.27 -1.13 14.86
N GLN A 120 0.89 0.13 15.00
CA GLN A 120 1.81 1.25 15.02
C GLN A 120 2.33 1.45 16.45
N GLU A 121 3.64 1.33 16.64
CA GLU A 121 4.32 1.54 17.93
C GLU A 121 5.15 2.81 17.84
N PHE A 122 4.47 3.95 17.93
CA PHE A 122 5.12 5.24 17.69
C PHE A 122 5.97 5.70 18.88
N ASP A 123 5.49 5.57 20.12
CA ASP A 123 6.21 6.13 21.28
C ASP A 123 7.47 5.36 21.68
N VAL A 124 7.56 4.08 21.30
CA VAL A 124 8.62 3.17 21.76
C VAL A 124 9.63 2.88 20.66
N ALA A 125 9.15 2.41 19.51
CA ALA A 125 10.00 1.85 18.47
C ALA A 125 9.93 2.62 17.13
N LYS A 126 9.01 3.59 17.02
CA LYS A 126 8.77 4.38 15.80
C LYS A 126 8.61 3.45 14.59
N GLN A 127 7.70 2.48 14.68
CA GLN A 127 7.55 1.42 13.69
C GLN A 127 6.09 1.10 13.39
N LEU A 128 5.87 0.40 12.29
CA LEU A 128 4.59 -0.24 11.95
C LEU A 128 4.81 -1.73 11.75
N THR A 129 3.99 -2.54 12.41
CA THR A 129 3.84 -3.97 12.16
C THR A 129 2.51 -4.22 11.46
N ILE A 130 2.53 -5.02 10.39
CA ILE A 130 1.32 -5.49 9.69
C ILE A 130 1.33 -7.01 9.70
N THR A 131 0.19 -7.59 10.07
CA THR A 131 -0.02 -9.05 10.03
C THR A 131 -0.94 -9.38 8.87
N TYR A 132 -0.50 -10.28 8.00
CA TYR A 132 -1.25 -10.77 6.86
C TYR A 132 -1.60 -12.25 7.03
N SER A 133 -2.78 -12.62 6.53
CA SER A 133 -3.12 -14.02 6.23
C SER A 133 -2.95 -14.25 4.72
N PRO A 134 -1.83 -14.84 4.27
CA PRO A 134 -1.61 -15.13 2.86
C PRO A 134 -2.49 -16.26 2.33
N THR A 135 -2.67 -16.28 1.01
CA THR A 135 -3.24 -17.39 0.26
C THR A 135 -2.36 -17.70 -0.96
N GLY A 136 -2.18 -18.99 -1.27
CA GLY A 136 -1.35 -19.45 -2.38
C GLY A 136 0.16 -19.41 -2.09
N ASP A 137 0.96 -19.51 -3.16
CA ASP A 137 2.42 -19.58 -3.08
C ASP A 137 3.04 -18.24 -2.68
N LEU A 138 4.02 -18.26 -1.78
CA LEU A 138 4.71 -17.07 -1.27
C LEU A 138 5.99 -16.73 -2.03
N GLU A 139 6.70 -17.75 -2.55
CA GLU A 139 7.99 -17.53 -3.18
C GLU A 139 7.86 -16.62 -4.42
N ASN A 140 8.73 -15.61 -4.50
CA ASN A 140 8.75 -14.57 -5.54
C ASN A 140 7.53 -13.63 -5.54
N ARG A 141 6.67 -13.66 -4.53
CA ARG A 141 5.56 -12.70 -4.36
C ARG A 141 5.99 -11.44 -3.65
N GLU A 142 5.22 -10.38 -3.86
CA GLU A 142 5.42 -9.08 -3.25
C GLU A 142 4.35 -8.81 -2.19
N VAL A 143 4.79 -8.55 -0.97
CA VAL A 143 3.95 -8.13 0.15
C VAL A 143 3.95 -6.60 0.20
N PRO A 144 2.78 -5.95 0.15
CA PRO A 144 2.72 -4.50 0.32
C PRO A 144 2.96 -4.13 1.79
N PHE A 145 3.42 -2.92 2.05
CA PHE A 145 3.60 -2.38 3.38
C PHE A 145 3.19 -0.90 3.41
N GLY A 146 2.21 -0.60 4.24
CA GLY A 146 1.66 0.74 4.44
C GLY A 146 0.45 0.69 5.38
N PRO A 147 -0.35 1.75 5.45
CA PRO A 147 -0.22 3.00 4.72
C PRO A 147 1.00 3.83 5.15
N ILE A 148 1.73 4.35 4.17
CA ILE A 148 2.83 5.31 4.37
C ILE A 148 2.45 6.63 3.69
N PRO A 149 2.48 7.78 4.41
CA PRO A 149 2.24 9.09 3.81
C PRO A 149 3.06 9.30 2.54
N THR A 150 2.45 9.86 1.51
CA THR A 150 3.17 10.28 0.30
C THR A 150 4.12 11.44 0.60
N ALA A 151 5.05 11.72 -0.30
CA ALA A 151 5.95 12.87 -0.14
C ALA A 151 5.17 14.21 -0.13
N GLU A 152 4.07 14.26 -0.88
CA GLU A 152 3.16 15.41 -0.93
C GLU A 152 2.46 15.62 0.41
N LEU A 153 1.91 14.56 1.03
CA LEU A 153 1.29 14.68 2.35
C LEU A 153 2.32 14.99 3.46
N ALA A 154 3.44 14.25 3.47
CA ALA A 154 4.42 14.32 4.55
C ALA A 154 5.21 15.64 4.60
N HIS A 155 5.32 16.37 3.48
CA HIS A 155 6.06 17.63 3.38
C HIS A 155 7.46 17.56 4.03
N CYS A 156 8.20 16.48 3.79
CA CYS A 156 9.51 16.27 4.40
C CYS A 156 10.44 17.48 4.20
N GLU A 157 11.01 18.00 5.29
CA GLU A 157 11.94 19.13 5.22
C GLU A 157 13.13 18.86 4.28
N GLY A 158 13.60 19.89 3.60
CA GLY A 158 14.77 19.79 2.70
C GLY A 158 14.55 18.94 1.45
N GLY A 159 13.30 18.59 1.11
CA GLY A 159 12.99 17.70 -0.01
C GLY A 159 13.25 16.23 0.29
N GLY A 160 13.22 15.84 1.58
CA GLY A 160 13.34 14.44 2.00
C GLY A 160 12.20 13.56 1.48
N SER A 161 12.28 12.26 1.75
CA SER A 161 11.22 11.30 1.39
C SER A 161 10.69 10.57 2.61
N PRO A 162 9.40 10.19 2.63
CA PRO A 162 8.80 9.38 3.69
C PRO A 162 9.33 7.95 3.62
N ILE A 163 10.45 7.71 4.28
CA ILE A 163 11.21 6.46 4.19
C ILE A 163 10.88 5.53 5.37
N VAL A 164 10.73 4.25 5.06
CA VAL A 164 10.74 3.15 6.02
C VAL A 164 12.01 2.32 5.87
N ARG A 165 12.42 1.65 6.95
CA ARG A 165 13.68 0.92 7.03
C ARG A 165 13.49 -0.47 7.63
N VAL A 166 14.18 -1.46 7.08
CA VAL A 166 14.33 -2.78 7.70
C VAL A 166 15.11 -2.68 9.02
N GLY A 167 14.53 -3.15 10.13
CA GLY A 167 15.16 -3.13 11.45
C GLY A 167 15.98 -4.40 11.77
N SER A 168 16.75 -4.34 12.86
CA SER A 168 17.58 -5.45 13.36
C SER A 168 16.79 -6.64 13.94
N ASN A 169 15.51 -6.47 14.24
CA ASN A 169 14.64 -7.50 14.84
C ASN A 169 14.01 -8.46 13.80
N GLY A 170 14.50 -8.42 12.56
CA GLY A 170 13.89 -9.09 11.41
C GLY A 170 12.77 -8.23 10.81
N ALA A 171 12.86 -7.93 9.51
CA ALA A 171 11.82 -7.15 8.82
C ALA A 171 10.56 -7.98 8.57
N VAL A 172 10.73 -9.24 8.21
CA VAL A 172 9.63 -10.13 7.83
C VAL A 172 9.84 -11.50 8.45
N ARG A 173 8.78 -12.06 8.99
CA ARG A 173 8.73 -13.45 9.46
C ARG A 173 7.43 -14.12 9.07
N GLY A 174 7.49 -15.43 8.87
CA GLY A 174 6.32 -16.26 8.67
C GLY A 174 6.04 -17.11 9.89
N LEU A 175 4.76 -17.21 10.22
CA LEU A 175 4.26 -17.95 11.36
C LEU A 175 3.41 -19.13 10.89
N ALA A 176 3.50 -20.25 11.62
CA ALA A 176 2.57 -21.37 11.51
C ALA A 176 1.20 -21.03 12.11
N GLY A 177 0.22 -21.92 11.91
CA GLY A 177 -1.14 -21.75 12.45
C GLY A 177 -1.22 -21.73 13.97
N ASP A 178 -0.19 -22.23 14.67
CA ASP A 178 -0.06 -22.17 16.13
C ASP A 178 0.70 -20.93 16.64
N GLY A 179 1.15 -20.05 15.74
CA GLY A 179 1.90 -18.83 16.05
C GLY A 179 3.41 -19.02 16.19
N SER A 180 3.94 -20.23 16.00
CA SER A 180 5.39 -20.46 15.99
C SER A 180 6.04 -19.87 14.75
N THR A 181 7.24 -19.30 14.89
CA THR A 181 8.01 -18.77 13.75
C THR A 181 8.55 -19.92 12.91
N LEU A 182 8.19 -19.95 11.62
CA LEU A 182 8.67 -20.93 10.66
C LEU A 182 9.93 -20.47 9.95
N TRP A 183 9.98 -19.19 9.58
CA TRP A 183 11.08 -18.57 8.87
C TRP A 183 11.19 -17.09 9.25
N ASN A 184 12.39 -16.54 9.08
CA ASN A 184 12.68 -15.14 9.27
C ASN A 184 13.51 -14.60 8.10
N THR A 185 13.60 -13.28 8.03
CA THR A 185 14.53 -12.61 7.12
C THR A 185 15.96 -13.04 7.45
N GLU A 186 16.65 -13.62 6.47
CA GLU A 186 18.09 -13.93 6.48
C GLU A 186 18.89 -12.70 6.03
N SER A 187 18.46 -12.08 4.93
CA SER A 187 19.09 -10.88 4.38
C SER A 187 18.10 -10.04 3.59
N PHE A 188 18.44 -8.79 3.33
CA PHE A 188 17.58 -7.87 2.59
C PHE A 188 18.38 -6.86 1.77
N ASN A 189 17.77 -6.34 0.70
CA ASN A 189 18.33 -5.25 -0.10
C ASN A 189 17.25 -4.57 -0.98
N PRO A 190 17.15 -3.24 -1.01
CA PRO A 190 17.82 -2.27 -0.13
C PRO A 190 17.35 -2.36 1.32
N GLU A 191 18.00 -1.64 2.23
CA GLU A 191 17.57 -1.50 3.63
C GLU A 191 16.38 -0.56 3.79
N GLU A 192 16.20 0.37 2.85
CA GLU A 192 15.25 1.48 2.93
C GLU A 192 14.39 1.59 1.69
N ALA A 193 13.19 2.12 1.90
CA ALA A 193 12.26 2.38 0.83
C ALA A 193 11.33 3.55 1.12
N ALA A 194 10.93 4.27 0.07
CA ALA A 194 9.85 5.26 0.11
C ALA A 194 8.65 4.80 -0.72
N THR A 195 7.47 5.34 -0.41
CA THR A 195 6.27 5.17 -1.21
C THR A 195 6.53 5.54 -2.68
N GLY A 196 6.08 4.70 -3.62
CA GLY A 196 6.19 5.00 -5.05
C GLY A 196 7.59 4.84 -5.67
N GLN A 197 8.59 4.35 -4.94
CA GLN A 197 9.96 4.18 -5.47
C GLN A 197 10.12 3.13 -6.59
N GLY A 198 9.06 2.39 -6.91
CA GLY A 198 9.02 1.37 -7.96
C GLY A 198 9.63 0.02 -7.58
N ALA A 199 10.90 -0.02 -7.14
CA ALA A 199 11.58 -1.28 -6.83
C ALA A 199 11.25 -1.80 -5.41
N PRO A 200 10.99 -3.11 -5.23
CA PRO A 200 10.72 -3.68 -3.92
C PRO A 200 11.99 -3.86 -3.07
N ILE A 201 11.82 -3.88 -1.75
CA ILE A 201 12.82 -4.43 -0.82
C ILE A 201 12.85 -5.94 -1.00
N LYS A 202 13.97 -6.49 -1.44
CA LYS A 202 14.13 -7.95 -1.55
C LYS A 202 14.39 -8.51 -0.18
N ILE A 203 13.53 -9.42 0.29
CA ILE A 203 13.62 -10.11 1.56
C ILE A 203 13.96 -11.57 1.29
N LYS A 204 15.20 -11.94 1.57
CA LYS A 204 15.65 -13.33 1.53
C LYS A 204 15.28 -14.01 2.84
N ALA A 205 14.50 -15.08 2.80
CA ALA A 205 14.00 -15.78 3.99
C ALA A 205 14.68 -17.14 4.19
N ALA A 206 14.92 -17.50 5.44
CA ALA A 206 15.43 -18.82 5.84
C ALA A 206 14.59 -19.39 6.98
N ARG A 207 14.48 -20.73 7.04
CA ARG A 207 13.80 -21.45 8.11
C ARG A 207 14.50 -21.20 9.44
N VAL A 208 13.72 -21.08 10.50
CA VAL A 208 14.27 -21.10 11.86
C VAL A 208 14.74 -22.52 12.15
N THR A 209 16.03 -22.69 12.40
CA THR A 209 16.59 -23.97 12.87
C THR A 209 16.38 -24.06 14.39
N ASN A 210 15.66 -25.11 14.81
CA ASN A 210 15.55 -25.50 16.22
C ASN A 210 16.76 -26.33 16.66
#